data_AF-A0A6N7AH42-F1
#
_entry.id   AF-A0A6N7AH42-F1
#
_cell.length_a   1.000
_cell.length_b   1.000
_cell.length_c   1.000
_cell.angle_alpha   90.00
_cell.angle_beta   90.00
_cell.angle_gamma   90.00
#
_symmetry.space_group_name_H-M   'P 1'
#
loop_
_entity.id
_entity.type
_entity.pdbx_description
1 polymer ?
#
loop_
_entity_poly.entity_id
_entity_poly.type
_entity_poly.pdbx_seq_one_letter_code
_entity_poly.pdbx_strand_id
1 'polypeptide(L)'
;MAEAKKRQGLTTRAHYTPPAATFPNGCHIAEVEVDPETGAVALITHTIVDDVGVVLNPLLLRGQIIGGAVQGIGQALLEEVVYDAESGQLLTGSLVDYAVPRAEDVPRFRFETHPVPCRHQPLGMEG
;
A
#
# COMPACT_ATOMS: atom_id res chain seq x y z
N MET A 1 26.85 41.44 33.61
CA MET A 1 26.73 40.23 32.76
C MET A 1 25.75 39.31 33.46
N ALA A 2 24.47 39.35 33.06
CA ALA A 2 23.43 38.54 33.68
C ALA A 2 23.42 37.15 33.03
N GLU A 3 23.59 36.12 33.85
CA GLU A 3 23.58 34.72 33.44
C GLU A 3 22.16 34.31 33.04
N ALA A 4 21.97 33.94 31.79
CA ALA A 4 20.68 33.51 31.26
C ALA A 4 20.27 32.20 31.93
N LYS A 5 19.26 32.27 32.81
CA LYS A 5 18.66 31.14 33.52
C LYS A 5 18.17 30.11 32.50
N LYS A 6 18.89 28.98 32.37
CA LYS A 6 18.55 27.87 31.47
C LYS A 6 17.13 27.39 31.82
N ARG A 7 16.15 27.62 30.92
CA ARG A 7 14.78 27.13 31.10
C ARG A 7 14.84 25.62 31.33
N GLN A 8 14.29 25.14 32.45
CA GLN A 8 14.06 23.71 32.65
C GLN A 8 13.12 23.25 31.53
N GLY A 9 13.61 22.37 30.66
CA GLY A 9 12.83 21.80 29.57
C GLY A 9 11.79 20.81 30.11
N LEU A 10 10.60 20.77 29.49
CA LEU A 10 9.60 19.75 29.75
C LEU A 10 9.71 18.67 28.68
N THR A 11 10.17 17.48 29.07
CA THR A 11 10.31 16.32 28.19
C THR A 11 9.74 15.09 28.89
N THR A 12 9.05 14.23 28.15
CA THR A 12 8.53 12.94 28.63
C THR A 12 8.91 11.81 27.68
N ARG A 13 8.87 10.57 28.16
CA ARG A 13 9.06 9.34 27.38
C ARG A 13 8.06 8.31 27.85
N ALA A 14 7.48 7.57 26.90
CA ALA A 14 6.61 6.44 27.17
C ALA A 14 6.99 5.26 26.27
N HIS A 15 6.61 4.06 26.71
CA HIS A 15 6.68 2.83 25.93
C HIS A 15 5.25 2.30 25.75
N TYR A 16 4.93 1.83 24.55
CA TYR A 16 3.62 1.27 24.24
C TYR A 16 3.80 -0.12 23.64
N THR A 17 3.19 -1.11 24.26
CA THR A 17 3.04 -2.46 23.72
C THR A 17 1.56 -2.65 23.41
N PRO A 18 1.17 -2.84 22.14
CA PRO A 18 -0.23 -3.07 21.78
C PRO A 18 -0.78 -4.30 22.53
N PRO A 19 -1.96 -4.20 23.15
CA PRO A 19 -2.55 -5.34 23.87
C PRO A 19 -3.06 -6.44 22.92
N ALA A 20 -3.28 -6.10 21.65
CA ALA A 20 -3.68 -6.99 20.57
C ALA A 20 -3.28 -6.37 19.22
N ALA A 21 -3.29 -7.18 18.15
CA ALA A 21 -3.17 -6.68 16.77
C ALA A 21 -4.41 -5.87 16.37
N THR A 22 -4.25 -4.92 15.45
CA THR A 22 -5.35 -4.25 14.74
C THR A 22 -5.77 -5.09 13.54
N PHE A 23 -7.01 -4.94 13.07
CA PHE A 23 -7.56 -5.76 11.98
C PHE A 23 -8.15 -4.88 10.89
N PRO A 24 -7.29 -4.16 10.13
CA PRO A 24 -7.75 -3.38 9.00
C PRO A 24 -8.43 -4.31 7.99
N ASN A 25 -9.42 -3.77 7.30
CA ASN A 25 -10.15 -4.50 6.29
C ASN A 25 -10.45 -3.59 5.10
N GLY A 26 -10.82 -4.19 3.98
CA GLY A 26 -11.11 -3.43 2.79
C GLY A 26 -11.71 -4.29 1.70
N CYS A 27 -12.17 -3.62 0.66
CA CYS A 27 -12.72 -4.23 -0.53
C CYS A 27 -12.15 -3.55 -1.77
N HIS A 28 -11.61 -4.37 -2.67
CA HIS A 28 -11.12 -3.94 -3.97
C HIS A 28 -12.01 -4.56 -5.04
N ILE A 29 -12.45 -3.73 -5.99
CA ILE A 29 -13.23 -4.16 -7.16
C ILE A 29 -12.47 -3.72 -8.40
N ALA A 30 -12.10 -4.69 -9.23
CA ALA A 30 -11.44 -4.49 -10.51
C ALA A 30 -12.40 -4.82 -11.65
N GLU A 31 -12.50 -3.92 -12.62
CA GLU A 31 -13.16 -4.15 -13.90
C GLU A 31 -12.08 -4.33 -14.96
N VAL A 32 -12.11 -5.47 -15.65
CA VAL A 32 -11.10 -5.82 -16.65
C VAL A 32 -11.78 -6.20 -17.96
N GLU A 33 -11.14 -5.81 -19.06
CA GLU A 33 -11.44 -6.31 -20.39
C GLU A 33 -10.33 -7.26 -20.83
N VAL A 34 -10.70 -8.35 -21.49
CA VAL A 34 -9.75 -9.35 -22.00
C VAL A 34 -9.99 -9.49 -23.49
N ASP A 35 -8.95 -9.24 -24.28
CA ASP A 35 -8.96 -9.54 -25.71
C ASP A 35 -8.95 -11.08 -25.89
N PRO A 36 -9.98 -11.68 -26.51
CA PRO A 36 -10.07 -13.12 -26.66
C PRO A 36 -9.06 -13.71 -27.66
N GLU A 37 -8.51 -12.91 -28.57
CA GLU A 37 -7.53 -13.36 -29.57
C GLU A 37 -6.10 -13.35 -29.00
N THR A 38 -5.77 -12.33 -28.21
CA THR A 38 -4.41 -12.13 -27.69
C THR A 38 -4.22 -12.51 -26.22
N GLY A 39 -5.32 -12.58 -25.46
CA GLY A 39 -5.30 -12.71 -24.01
C GLY A 39 -4.87 -11.45 -23.28
N ALA A 40 -4.68 -10.32 -23.98
CA ALA A 40 -4.29 -9.06 -23.36
C ALA A 40 -5.37 -8.57 -22.39
N VAL A 41 -4.95 -8.22 -21.17
CA VAL A 41 -5.83 -7.74 -20.10
C VAL A 41 -5.68 -6.24 -19.96
N ALA A 42 -6.78 -5.51 -20.08
CA ALA A 42 -6.85 -4.08 -19.79
C ALA A 42 -7.62 -3.85 -18.48
N LEU A 43 -7.00 -3.15 -17.52
CA LEU A 43 -7.66 -2.76 -16.28
C LEU A 43 -8.41 -1.43 -16.49
N ILE A 44 -9.74 -1.52 -16.58
CA ILE A 44 -10.61 -0.39 -16.96
C ILE A 44 -10.87 0.52 -15.76
N THR A 45 -11.28 -0.08 -14.63
CA THR A 45 -11.52 0.65 -13.39
C THR A 45 -11.08 -0.16 -12.18
N HIS A 46 -10.63 0.55 -11.14
CA HIS A 46 -10.25 -0.05 -9.87
C HIS A 46 -10.79 0.80 -8.72
N THR A 47 -11.71 0.23 -7.95
CA THR A 47 -12.36 0.89 -6.80
C THR A 47 -11.90 0.22 -5.51
N ILE A 48 -11.53 1.04 -4.53
CA ILE A 48 -10.99 0.61 -3.24
C ILE A 48 -11.76 1.30 -2.13
N VAL A 49 -12.23 0.51 -1.17
CA VAL A 49 -12.76 1.01 0.10
C VAL A 49 -11.99 0.33 1.21
N ASP A 50 -11.23 1.11 1.98
CA ASP A 50 -10.47 0.59 3.12
C ASP A 50 -10.96 1.16 4.45
N ASP A 51 -10.95 0.29 5.45
CA ASP A 51 -11.12 0.60 6.85
C ASP A 51 -9.79 0.39 7.57
N VAL A 52 -9.16 1.52 7.92
CA VAL A 52 -7.92 1.58 8.69
C VAL A 52 -8.15 2.25 10.05
N GLY A 53 -9.39 2.22 10.53
CA GLY A 53 -9.81 2.99 11.70
C GLY A 53 -9.62 4.48 11.52
N VAL A 54 -9.08 5.16 12.53
CA VAL A 54 -8.86 6.61 12.49
C VAL A 54 -7.73 6.97 11.51
N VAL A 55 -8.08 7.75 10.48
CA VAL A 55 -7.12 8.23 9.47
C VAL A 55 -6.33 9.43 10.00
N LEU A 56 -5.02 9.26 10.19
CA LEU A 56 -4.12 10.33 10.62
C LEU A 56 -3.86 11.38 9.52
N ASN A 57 -3.56 10.92 8.31
CA ASN A 57 -3.28 11.78 7.16
C ASN A 57 -3.89 11.15 5.89
N PRO A 58 -5.02 11.69 5.38
CA PRO A 58 -5.70 11.13 4.21
C PRO A 58 -4.84 11.12 2.94
N LEU A 59 -3.94 12.10 2.76
CA LEU A 59 -3.09 12.19 1.57
C LEU A 59 -2.05 11.06 1.56
N LEU A 60 -1.40 10.83 2.70
CA LEU A 60 -0.40 9.77 2.83
C LEU A 60 -1.05 8.38 2.75
N LEU A 61 -2.21 8.21 3.40
CA LEU A 61 -3.00 6.97 3.31
C LEU A 61 -3.33 6.65 1.84
N ARG A 62 -3.88 7.62 1.11
CA ARG A 62 -4.20 7.43 -0.32
C ARG A 62 -2.97 7.01 -1.13
N GLY A 63 -1.80 7.58 -0.82
CA GLY A 63 -0.53 7.21 -1.48
C GLY A 63 -0.14 5.75 -1.21
N GLN A 64 -0.29 5.28 0.03
CA GLN A 64 -0.01 3.88 0.40
C GLN A 64 -0.98 2.91 -0.27
N ILE A 65 -2.28 3.19 -0.21
CA ILE A 65 -3.31 2.33 -0.81
C ILE A 65 -3.11 2.20 -2.32
N ILE A 66 -2.90 3.30 -3.01
CA ILE A 66 -2.66 3.27 -4.46
C ILE A 66 -1.33 2.58 -4.77
N GLY A 67 -0.26 2.87 -4.03
CA GLY A 67 1.05 2.23 -4.24
C GLY A 67 0.99 0.71 -4.07
N GLY A 68 0.33 0.24 -3.00
CA GLY A 68 0.12 -1.19 -2.76
C GLY A 68 -0.77 -1.85 -3.79
N ALA A 69 -1.84 -1.17 -4.23
CA ALA A 69 -2.70 -1.67 -5.30
C ALA A 69 -1.93 -1.84 -6.61
N VAL A 70 -1.09 -0.86 -6.99
CA VAL A 70 -0.24 -0.95 -8.20
C VAL A 70 0.76 -2.11 -8.09
N GLN A 71 1.36 -2.34 -6.93
CA GLN A 71 2.24 -3.50 -6.70
C GLN A 71 1.47 -4.83 -6.87
N GLY A 72 0.27 -4.93 -6.30
CA GLY A 72 -0.57 -6.13 -6.46
C GLY A 72 -1.01 -6.37 -7.89
N ILE A 73 -1.33 -5.30 -8.63
CA ILE A 73 -1.65 -5.37 -10.07
C ILE A 73 -0.44 -5.83 -10.87
N GLY A 74 0.75 -5.30 -10.57
CA GLY A 74 2.01 -5.74 -11.18
C GLY A 74 2.24 -7.23 -10.98
N GLN A 75 2.14 -7.69 -9.74
CA GLN A 75 2.27 -9.12 -9.43
C GLN A 75 1.22 -9.99 -10.15
N ALA A 76 0.00 -9.49 -10.34
CA ALA A 76 -1.07 -10.25 -10.96
C ALA A 76 -0.96 -10.35 -12.49
N LEU A 77 -0.43 -9.30 -13.15
CA LEU A 77 -0.54 -9.15 -14.61
C LEU A 77 0.79 -9.03 -15.35
N LEU A 78 1.88 -8.62 -14.69
CA LEU A 78 3.10 -8.16 -15.36
C LEU A 78 4.37 -8.86 -14.84
N GLU A 79 4.48 -8.99 -13.52
CA GLU A 79 5.72 -9.37 -12.85
C GLU A 79 5.86 -10.89 -12.74
N GLU A 80 7.00 -11.42 -13.18
CA GLU A 80 7.36 -12.82 -13.01
C GLU A 80 8.86 -12.98 -12.77
N VAL A 81 9.23 -13.75 -11.73
CA VAL A 81 10.63 -14.13 -11.49
C VAL A 81 10.88 -15.51 -12.12
N VAL A 82 11.55 -15.49 -13.26
CA VAL A 82 11.89 -16.69 -14.04
C VAL A 82 13.36 -17.07 -13.86
N TYR A 83 13.59 -18.34 -13.51
CA TYR A 83 14.90 -18.97 -13.48
C TYR A 83 15.03 -20.01 -14.59
N ASP A 84 16.22 -20.13 -15.16
CA ASP A 84 16.56 -21.22 -16.07
C ASP A 84 16.57 -22.57 -15.31
N ALA A 85 15.89 -23.57 -15.86
CA ALA A 85 15.64 -24.83 -15.17
C ALA A 85 16.90 -25.70 -15.00
N GLU A 86 17.88 -25.57 -15.89
CA GLU A 86 19.10 -26.40 -15.88
C GLU A 86 20.23 -25.75 -15.08
N SER A 87 20.50 -24.47 -15.34
CA SER A 87 21.61 -23.71 -14.76
C SER A 87 21.25 -22.99 -13.45
N GLY A 88 19.96 -22.77 -13.19
CA GLY A 88 19.49 -21.98 -12.05
C GLY A 88 19.73 -20.47 -12.19
N GLN A 89 20.11 -20.00 -13.38
CA GLN A 89 20.36 -18.58 -13.62
C GLN A 89 19.05 -17.77 -13.61
N LEU A 90 19.06 -16.61 -12.95
CA LEU A 90 17.94 -15.66 -13.01
C LEU A 90 17.87 -15.02 -14.39
N LEU A 91 16.77 -15.27 -15.12
CA LEU A 91 16.55 -14.74 -16.47
C LEU A 91 15.91 -13.34 -16.44
N THR A 92 15.15 -13.04 -15.40
CA THR A 92 14.40 -11.78 -15.22
C THR A 92 15.11 -10.84 -14.24
N GLY A 93 16.44 -10.79 -14.32
CA GLY A 93 17.28 -10.01 -13.41
C GLY A 93 17.38 -8.51 -13.73
N SER A 94 16.67 -8.04 -14.74
CA SER A 94 16.70 -6.66 -15.23
C SER A 94 15.28 -6.12 -15.39
N LEU A 95 15.11 -4.78 -15.38
CA LEU A 95 13.82 -4.13 -15.62
C LEU A 95 13.34 -4.21 -17.08
N VAL A 96 14.17 -4.73 -17.98
CA VAL A 96 13.75 -5.04 -19.36
C VAL A 96 12.96 -6.35 -19.39
N ASP A 97 13.36 -7.30 -18.55
CA ASP A 97 12.80 -8.66 -18.51
C ASP A 97 11.77 -8.84 -17.39
N TYR A 98 11.89 -8.05 -16.31
CA TYR A 98 10.93 -7.95 -15.22
C TYR A 98 10.04 -6.72 -15.41
N ALA A 99 8.80 -6.94 -15.83
CA ALA A 99 7.89 -5.85 -16.21
C ALA A 99 7.29 -5.16 -14.98
N VAL A 100 7.95 -4.11 -14.50
CA VAL A 100 7.40 -3.24 -13.45
C VAL A 100 6.23 -2.41 -14.01
N PRO A 101 5.11 -2.29 -13.28
CA PRO A 101 3.97 -1.47 -13.68
C PRO A 101 4.34 -0.03 -14.04
N ARG A 102 3.79 0.44 -15.15
CA ARG A 102 3.87 1.82 -15.64
C ARG A 102 2.56 2.54 -15.40
N ALA A 103 2.59 3.85 -15.60
CA ALA A 103 1.40 4.69 -15.44
C ALA A 103 0.29 4.36 -16.45
N GLU A 104 0.63 3.77 -17.61
CA GLU A 104 -0.34 3.36 -18.64
C GLU A 104 -1.00 2.01 -18.33
N ASP A 105 -0.39 1.20 -17.48
CA ASP A 105 -0.88 -0.15 -17.14
C ASP A 105 -2.01 -0.11 -16.09
N VAL A 106 -2.23 1.05 -15.46
CA VAL A 106 -3.18 1.20 -14.35
C VAL A 106 -4.18 2.34 -14.59
N PRO A 107 -5.44 2.19 -14.19
CA PRO A 107 -6.44 3.24 -14.35
C PRO A 107 -6.30 4.30 -13.27
N ARG A 108 -7.16 5.32 -13.35
CA ARG A 108 -7.39 6.20 -12.19
C ARG A 108 -8.16 5.44 -11.12
N PHE A 109 -7.58 5.34 -9.94
CA PHE A 109 -8.20 4.70 -8.78
C PHE A 109 -9.32 5.55 -8.18
N ARG A 110 -10.46 4.91 -7.86
CA ARG A 110 -11.46 5.44 -6.94
C ARG A 110 -11.15 4.90 -5.56
N PHE A 111 -10.97 5.79 -4.59
CA PHE A 111 -10.59 5.42 -3.23
C PHE A 111 -11.49 6.14 -2.23
N GLU A 112 -12.09 5.36 -1.33
CA GLU A 112 -12.87 5.84 -0.21
C GLU A 112 -12.44 5.11 1.08
N THR A 113 -12.81 5.68 2.22
CA THR A 113 -12.53 5.08 3.53
C THR A 113 -13.82 4.87 4.29
N HIS A 114 -13.92 3.75 5.01
CA HIS A 114 -15.02 3.49 5.93
C HIS A 114 -14.48 3.24 7.34
N PRO A 115 -14.16 4.30 8.11
CA PRO A 115 -13.39 4.16 9.34
C PRO A 115 -14.21 3.56 10.49
N VAL A 116 -13.79 2.40 11.00
CA VAL A 116 -14.26 1.81 12.26
C VAL A 116 -13.12 1.86 13.27
N PRO A 117 -13.16 2.76 14.27
CA PRO A 117 -12.05 2.92 15.20
C PRO A 117 -11.73 1.65 16.00
N CYS A 118 -10.45 1.30 16.03
CA CYS A 118 -9.95 0.20 16.83
C CYS A 118 -10.15 0.48 18.34
N ARG A 119 -10.88 -0.38 19.03
CA ARG A 119 -11.25 -0.16 20.44
C ARG A 119 -10.09 -0.26 21.43
N HIS A 120 -9.04 -1.00 21.08
CA HIS A 120 -7.90 -1.25 21.96
C HIS A 120 -6.63 -0.49 21.56
N GLN A 121 -6.70 0.33 20.51
CA GLN A 121 -5.63 1.26 20.14
C GLN A 121 -6.00 2.67 20.66
N PRO A 122 -5.14 3.36 21.44
CA PRO A 122 -5.47 4.64 22.06
C PRO A 122 -5.92 5.75 21.11
N LEU A 123 -5.47 5.70 19.85
CA LEU A 123 -5.82 6.65 18.81
C LEU A 123 -6.92 6.13 17.86
N GLY A 124 -7.41 4.91 18.06
CA GLY A 124 -8.39 4.26 17.19
C GLY A 124 -7.89 3.92 15.79
N MET A 125 -6.60 4.08 15.52
CA MET A 125 -5.97 3.83 14.22
C MET A 125 -5.67 2.34 14.05
N GLU A 126 -5.62 1.91 12.80
CA GLU A 126 -5.16 0.57 12.41
C GLU A 126 -3.95 0.67 11.47
N GLY A 127 -3.27 -0.47 11.30
CA GLY A 127 -2.08 -0.60 10.46
C GLY A 127 -2.40 -0.63 8.97
#